data_AF-A0A183GT34-F1
#
_entry.id   AF-A0A183GT34-F1
#
_cell.length_a   1.000
_cell.length_b   1.000
_cell.length_c   1.000
_cell.angle_alpha   90.00
_cell.angle_beta   90.00
_cell.angle_gamma   90.00
#
_symmetry.space_group_name_H-M   'P 1'
#
loop_
_entity.id
_entity.type
_entity.pdbx_description
1 polymer ?
#
loop_
_entity_poly.entity_id
_entity_poly.type
_entity_poly.pdbx_seq_one_letter_code
_entity_poly.pdbx_strand_id
1 'polypeptide(L)'
;MMSKDGEIRRDETCIDYAGENVMVFPCHGMKGNQEWRYNHQTGRLYHAVSQKCLEMTKDGAKLTMEPCDANNQYQRWRFKEYNETKAKEYGVLTP
;
A
#
# COMPACT_ATOMS: atom_id res chain seq x y z
N MET A 1 5.23 -7.89 -3.93
CA MET A 1 3.93 -8.59 -3.91
C MET A 1 3.16 -8.16 -2.67
N MET A 2 1.84 -8.17 -2.67
CA MET A 2 1.08 -7.94 -1.43
C MET A 2 0.93 -9.27 -0.67
N SER A 3 1.27 -9.28 0.62
CA SER A 3 1.18 -10.46 1.49
C SER A 3 -0.24 -10.62 2.06
N LYS A 4 -0.54 -11.79 2.63
CA LYS A 4 -1.80 -12.05 3.34
C LYS A 4 -1.98 -11.20 4.59
N ASP A 5 -0.89 -10.63 5.11
CA ASP A 5 -0.85 -9.85 6.34
C ASP A 5 -0.93 -8.34 6.07
N GLY A 6 -1.17 -7.95 4.80
CA GLY A 6 -1.28 -6.55 4.39
C GLY A 6 0.06 -5.88 4.09
N GLU A 7 1.15 -6.63 3.95
CA GLU A 7 2.46 -6.05 3.66
C GLU A 7 2.70 -5.93 2.15
N ILE A 8 3.29 -4.83 1.69
CA ILE A 8 3.88 -4.79 0.34
C ILE A 8 5.33 -5.27 0.48
N ARG A 9 5.59 -6.51 0.10
CA ARG A 9 6.80 -7.25 0.45
C ARG A 9 7.61 -7.71 -0.75
N ARG A 10 8.94 -7.79 -0.56
CA ARG A 10 9.89 -8.53 -1.40
C ARG A 10 10.92 -9.19 -0.48
N ASP A 11 11.03 -10.52 -0.56
CA ASP A 11 11.91 -11.33 0.31
C ASP A 11 11.67 -11.01 1.79
N GLU A 12 12.67 -10.60 2.57
CA GLU A 12 12.51 -10.21 3.99
C GLU A 12 12.32 -8.70 4.19
N THR A 13 11.97 -7.95 3.14
CA THR A 13 11.80 -6.49 3.19
C THR A 13 10.39 -6.05 2.81
N CYS A 14 9.90 -5.04 3.52
CA CYS A 14 8.54 -4.52 3.43
C CYS A 14 8.59 -3.01 3.16
N ILE A 15 7.56 -2.51 2.47
CA ILE A 15 7.32 -1.07 2.35
C ILE A 15 6.80 -0.56 3.70
N ASP A 16 7.44 0.49 4.20
CA ASP A 16 7.26 1.04 5.54
C ASP A 16 7.02 2.55 5.45
N TYR A 17 6.06 3.07 6.22
CA TYR A 17 5.83 4.50 6.37
C TYR A 17 5.58 4.90 7.83
N ALA A 18 6.55 5.59 8.41
CA ALA A 18 6.53 6.06 9.80
C ALA A 18 6.16 7.56 9.95
N GLY A 19 5.67 8.22 8.89
CA GLY A 19 5.18 9.60 8.96
C GLY A 19 5.93 10.62 8.11
N GLU A 20 7.06 10.25 7.51
CA GLU A 20 7.90 11.14 6.71
C GLU A 20 8.08 10.62 5.27
N ASN A 21 8.92 9.61 5.09
CA ASN A 21 9.23 9.03 3.78
C ASN A 21 8.75 7.58 3.69
N VAL A 22 8.35 7.16 2.48
CA VAL A 22 8.11 5.75 2.16
C VAL A 22 9.46 5.08 1.97
N MET A 23 9.72 4.02 2.72
CA MET A 23 11.02 3.33 2.71
C MET A 23 10.87 1.81 2.63
N VAL A 24 11.99 1.14 2.38
CA VAL A 24 12.09 -0.33 2.46
C VAL A 24 12.77 -0.66 3.79
N PHE A 25 12.13 -1.47 4.62
CA PHE A 25 12.63 -1.86 5.93
C PHE A 25 12.43 -3.37 6.15
N PRO A 26 13.20 -4.05 7.03
CA PRO A 26 12.94 -5.44 7.36
C PRO A 26 11.49 -5.67 7.79
N CYS A 27 10.88 -6.71 7.23
CA CYS A 27 9.52 -7.11 7.61
C CYS A 27 9.53 -7.61 9.05
N HIS A 28 8.64 -7.08 9.88
CA HIS A 28 8.51 -7.54 11.27
C HIS A 28 7.17 -8.22 11.57
N GLY A 29 6.20 -8.20 10.66
CA GLY A 29 4.92 -8.90 10.81
C GLY A 29 4.03 -8.37 11.95
N MET A 30 4.36 -7.21 12.53
CA MET A 30 3.60 -6.58 13.63
C MET A 30 2.58 -5.55 13.13
N LYS A 31 2.28 -5.54 11.83
CA LYS A 31 1.42 -4.54 11.17
C LYS A 31 1.97 -3.12 11.35
N GLY A 32 1.12 -2.14 11.69
CA GLY A 32 1.56 -0.79 12.00
C GLY A 32 2.00 -0.02 10.74
N ASN A 33 3.21 0.53 10.78
CA ASN A 33 3.84 1.25 9.67
C ASN A 33 4.11 0.39 8.42
N GLN A 34 3.93 -0.93 8.50
CA GLN A 34 4.04 -1.87 7.38
C GLN A 34 2.68 -2.43 6.93
N GLU A 35 1.56 -1.92 7.47
CA GLU A 35 0.21 -2.38 7.11
C GLU A 35 -0.41 -1.50 6.00
N TRP A 36 -0.65 -2.15 4.86
CA TRP A 36 -1.24 -1.57 3.67
C TRP A 36 -2.54 -2.29 3.30
N ARG A 37 -3.47 -1.56 2.71
CA ARG A 37 -4.71 -2.09 2.13
C ARG A 37 -4.81 -1.67 0.69
N TYR A 38 -5.23 -2.60 -0.16
CA TYR A 38 -5.37 -2.36 -1.59
C TYR A 38 -6.82 -2.47 -2.04
N ASN A 39 -7.33 -1.39 -2.63
CA ASN A 39 -8.59 -1.41 -3.35
C ASN A 39 -8.32 -1.70 -4.83
N HIS A 40 -8.59 -2.91 -5.30
CA HIS A 40 -8.30 -3.26 -6.70
C HIS A 40 -9.18 -2.51 -7.71
N GLN A 41 -10.41 -2.16 -7.33
CA GLN A 41 -11.37 -1.51 -8.22
C GLN A 41 -10.97 -0.06 -8.51
N THR A 42 -10.47 0.64 -7.51
CA THR A 42 -10.03 2.04 -7.63
C THR A 42 -8.51 2.18 -7.84
N GLY A 43 -7.75 1.11 -7.60
CA GLY A 43 -6.28 1.10 -7.62
C GLY A 43 -5.64 1.75 -6.40
N ARG A 44 -6.38 1.99 -5.32
CA ARG A 44 -5.86 2.75 -4.17
C ARG A 44 -5.02 1.89 -3.24
N LEU A 45 -3.83 2.37 -2.90
CA LEU A 45 -2.99 1.83 -1.82
C LEU A 45 -3.09 2.73 -0.59
N TYR A 46 -3.79 2.22 0.43
CA TYR A 46 -4.08 2.91 1.67
C TYR A 46 -3.17 2.40 2.80
N HIS A 47 -2.50 3.31 3.49
CA HIS A 47 -1.70 2.99 4.67
C HIS A 47 -2.57 3.00 5.92
N ALA A 48 -2.67 1.87 6.60
CA ALA A 48 -3.69 1.63 7.63
C ALA A 48 -3.58 2.57 8.83
N VAL A 49 -2.35 2.88 9.27
CA VAL A 49 -2.12 3.70 10.47
C VAL A 49 -2.29 5.20 10.18
N SER A 50 -1.70 5.70 9.09
CA SER A 50 -1.72 7.13 8.81
C SER A 50 -3.00 7.59 8.09
N GLN A 51 -3.81 6.66 7.62
CA GLN A 51 -5.01 6.91 6.83
C GLN A 51 -4.77 7.72 5.54
N LYS A 52 -3.56 7.60 4.99
CA LYS A 52 -3.11 8.28 3.77
C LYS A 52 -2.95 7.29 2.63
N CYS A 53 -2.88 7.82 1.42
CA CYS A 53 -2.70 7.03 0.22
C CYS A 53 -1.31 7.24 -0.39
N LEU A 54 -0.77 6.16 -0.96
CA LEU A 54 0.48 6.22 -1.71
C LEU A 54 0.26 7.00 -3.00
N GLU A 55 1.10 7.99 -3.25
CA GLU A 55 1.04 8.86 -4.43
C GLU A 55 2.40 8.91 -5.13
N MET A 56 2.38 8.90 -6.47
CA MET A 56 3.55 9.21 -7.27
C MET A 56 3.63 10.71 -7.53
N THR A 57 4.80 11.30 -7.37
CA THR A 57 5.04 12.68 -7.81
C THR A 57 4.85 12.83 -9.33
N LYS A 58 4.45 14.01 -9.79
CA LYS A 58 4.08 14.24 -11.21
C LYS A 58 5.23 13.98 -12.20
N ASP A 59 6.47 14.15 -11.75
CA ASP A 59 7.68 13.85 -12.51
C ASP A 59 8.08 12.36 -12.46
N GLY A 60 7.36 11.55 -11.67
CA GLY A 60 7.62 10.13 -11.50
C GLY A 60 8.85 9.82 -10.64
N ALA A 61 9.45 10.81 -9.98
CA ALA A 61 10.75 10.63 -9.32
C ALA A 61 10.65 10.06 -7.90
N LYS A 62 9.52 10.28 -7.22
CA LYS A 62 9.33 9.95 -5.80
C LYS A 62 7.93 9.46 -5.47
N LEU A 63 7.84 8.67 -4.41
CA LEU A 63 6.61 8.31 -3.74
C LEU A 63 6.37 9.21 -2.53
N THR A 64 5.14 9.66 -2.35
CA THR A 64 4.70 10.46 -1.20
C THR A 64 3.44 9.86 -0.57
N MET A 65 3.11 10.32 0.63
CA MET A 65 1.90 9.92 1.35
C MET A 65 0.99 11.12 1.54
N GLU A 66 -0.14 11.11 0.83
CA GLU A 66 -1.06 12.24 0.74
C GLU A 66 -2.47 11.87 1.20
N PRO A 67 -3.34 12.85 1.52
CA PRO A 67 -4.76 12.60 1.69
C PRO A 67 -5.32 11.84 0.47
N CYS A 68 -6.15 10.84 0.74
CA CYS A 68 -6.69 10.00 -0.32
C CYS A 68 -7.67 10.79 -1.21
N ASP A 69 -7.41 10.80 -2.52
CA ASP A 69 -8.25 11.45 -3.53
C ASP A 69 -8.65 10.41 -4.60
N ALA A 70 -9.94 10.32 -4.91
CA ALA A 70 -10.45 9.40 -5.93
C ALA A 70 -10.20 9.88 -7.36
N ASN A 71 -10.03 11.19 -7.52
CA ASN A 71 -9.81 11.84 -8.81
C ASN A 71 -8.33 11.96 -9.15
N ASN A 72 -7.43 11.78 -8.18
CA ASN A 72 -6.00 11.84 -8.41
C ASN A 72 -5.48 10.55 -9.09
N GLN A 73 -5.11 10.66 -10.37
CA GLN A 73 -4.53 9.55 -11.12
C GLN A 73 -3.18 9.06 -10.58
N TYR A 74 -2.44 9.91 -9.86
CA TYR A 74 -1.14 9.56 -9.29
C TYR A 74 -1.27 8.69 -8.02
N GLN A 75 -2.49 8.50 -7.51
CA GLN A 75 -2.80 7.57 -6.42
C GLN A 75 -3.39 6.24 -6.92
N ARG A 76 -3.32 5.96 -8.23
CA ARG A 76 -3.86 4.74 -8.84
C ARG A 76 -2.75 3.76 -9.18
N TRP A 77 -2.78 2.63 -8.50
CA TRP A 77 -1.79 1.55 -8.58
C TRP A 77 -2.44 0.27 -9.08
N ARG A 78 -1.68 -0.52 -9.84
CA ARG A 78 -2.11 -1.84 -10.30
C ARG A 78 -1.02 -2.86 -10.04
N PHE A 79 -1.32 -3.85 -9.21
CA PHE A 79 -0.46 -5.03 -9.13
C PHE A 79 -0.61 -5.84 -10.41
N LYS A 80 0.52 -6.31 -10.95
CA LYS A 80 0.54 -7.18 -12.14
C LYS A 80 -0.28 -8.45 -11.90
N GLU A 81 -0.17 -9.01 -10.71
CA GLU A 81 -0.92 -10.18 -10.26
C GLU A 81 -1.68 -9.83 -8.97
N TYR A 82 -2.99 -10.04 -8.98
CA TYR A 82 -3.86 -9.82 -7.83
C TYR A 82 -4.95 -10.90 -7.81
N ASN A 83 -5.16 -11.51 -6.66
CA ASN A 83 -6.19 -12.52 -6.46
C ASN A 83 -7.23 -12.02 -5.45
N GLU A 84 -8.36 -11.55 -5.97
CA GLU A 84 -9.44 -10.97 -5.15
C GLU A 84 -10.03 -11.98 -4.15
N THR A 85 -10.16 -13.25 -4.55
CA THR A 85 -10.70 -14.30 -3.67
C THR A 85 -9.82 -14.51 -2.45
N LYS A 86 -8.50 -14.58 -2.63
CA LYS A 86 -7.54 -14.66 -1.52
C LYS A 86 -7.52 -13.41 -0.67
N ALA A 87 -7.61 -12.23 -1.28
CA ALA A 87 -7.66 -10.97 -0.54
C ALA A 87 -8.90 -10.89 0.38
N LYS A 88 -10.05 -11.40 -0.08
CA LYS A 88 -11.26 -11.56 0.73
C LYS A 88 -11.07 -12.55 1.87
N GLU A 89 -10.51 -13.73 1.58
CA GLU A 89 -10.22 -14.77 2.57
C GLU A 89 -9.30 -14.27 3.69
N TYR A 90 -8.29 -13.47 3.36
CA TYR A 90 -7.35 -12.92 4.33
C TYR A 90 -7.82 -11.62 5.01
N GLY A 91 -8.97 -11.08 4.62
CA GLY A 91 -9.51 -9.85 5.22
C GLY A 91 -8.69 -8.58 4.95
N VAL A 92 -7.91 -8.55 3.87
CA VAL A 92 -7.01 -7.42 3.52
C VAL A 92 -7.62 -6.43 2.52
N LEU A 93 -8.94 -6.44 2.38
CA LEU A 93 -9.65 -5.44 1.57
C LEU A 93 -9.65 -4.08 2.28
N THR A 94 -9.48 -3.01 1.50
CA THR A 94 -9.88 -1.67 1.93
C THR A 94 -11.39 -1.62 2.20
N PRO A 95 -11.84 -0.92 3.24
CA PRO A 95 -13.22 -0.47 3.34
C PRO A 95 -13.68 0.30 2.10
#